data_AF-A0A7R9UUQ3-F1
#
_entry.id   AF-A0A7R9UUQ3-F1
#
_cell.length_a   1.000
_cell.length_b   1.000
_cell.length_c   1.000
_cell.angle_alpha   90.00
_cell.angle_beta   90.00
_cell.angle_gamma   90.00
#
_symmetry.space_group_name_H-M   'P 1'
#
loop_
_entity.id
_entity.type
_entity.pdbx_description
1 polymer ?
#
loop_
_entity_poly.entity_id
_entity_poly.type
_entity_poly.pdbx_seq_one_letter_code
_entity_poly.pdbx_strand_id
1 'polypeptide(L)'
;RTFFYPEPDVVRRQAWLWAGLMVGISALQVLMEVARSYGLGVAGERLTRRLRAQAFGSMLRQEIGWFDMPANSAPNLSANLSRDVTLVTAVTGEATGVQLANFATVVV
;
A
#
# COMPACT_ATOMS: atom_id res chain seq x y z
N ARG A 1 9.66 7.06 52.40
CA ARG A 1 10.46 6.55 51.25
C ARG A 1 10.74 7.75 50.37
N THR A 2 11.89 8.38 50.58
CA THR A 2 12.30 9.63 49.94
C THR A 2 12.54 9.38 48.46
N PHE A 3 11.81 10.12 47.62
CA PHE A 3 12.00 10.14 46.18
C PHE A 3 13.37 10.78 45.89
N PHE A 4 14.34 9.97 45.48
CA PHE A 4 15.59 10.45 44.91
C PHE A 4 15.27 11.10 43.56
N TYR A 5 15.23 12.43 43.51
CA TYR A 5 15.27 13.15 42.23
C TYR A 5 16.65 12.88 41.62
N PRO A 6 16.75 12.24 40.45
CA PRO A 6 18.03 12.11 39.78
C PRO A 6 18.56 13.50 39.46
N GLU A 7 19.87 13.70 39.65
CA GLU A 7 20.54 14.97 39.39
C GLU A 7 20.12 15.51 38.01
N PRO A 8 19.72 16.80 37.90
CA PRO A 8 19.13 17.36 36.68
C PRO A 8 20.03 17.21 35.45
N ASP A 9 21.35 17.13 35.65
CA ASP A 9 22.33 16.93 34.58
C ASP A 9 22.35 15.50 34.03
N VAL A 10 22.12 14.49 34.87
CA VAL A 10 22.04 13.08 34.45
C VAL A 10 20.76 12.83 33.67
N VAL A 11 19.64 13.40 34.12
CA VAL A 11 18.35 13.35 33.42
C VAL A 11 18.45 14.02 32.06
N ARG A 12 19.09 15.20 31.98
CA ARG A 12 19.28 15.93 30.72
C ARG A 12 20.14 15.16 29.74
N ARG A 13 21.24 14.54 30.19
CA ARG A 13 22.12 13.73 29.32
C ARG A 13 21.39 12.49 28.78
N GLN A 14 20.63 11.78 29.60
CA GLN A 14 19.81 10.66 29.15
C GLN A 14 18.71 11.11 28.18
N ALA A 15 18.05 12.23 28.45
CA ALA A 15 17.04 12.79 27.56
C ALA A 15 17.60 13.07 26.15
N TRP A 16 18.80 13.65 26.04
CA TRP A 16 19.45 13.88 24.74
C TRP A 16 19.80 12.57 24.02
N LEU A 17 20.24 11.53 24.75
CA LEU A 17 20.51 10.22 24.16
C LEU A 17 19.23 9.57 23.61
N TRP A 18 18.16 9.55 24.40
CA TRP A 18 16.87 9.01 23.98
C TRP A 18 16.26 9.81 22.82
N ALA A 19 16.37 11.14 22.85
CA ALA A 19 15.93 11.99 21.75
C ALA A 19 16.68 11.68 20.45
N GLY A 20 18.02 11.52 20.52
CA GLY A 20 18.83 11.15 19.35
C GLY A 20 18.45 9.78 18.78
N LEU A 21 18.23 8.78 19.65
CA LEU A 21 17.78 7.45 19.24
C LEU A 21 16.41 7.48 18.56
N MET A 22 15.45 8.23 19.10
CA MET A 22 14.10 8.37 18.51
C MET A 22 14.14 9.03 17.13
N VAL A 23 15.01 10.02 16.94
CA VAL A 23 15.23 10.65 15.62
C VAL A 23 15.84 9.65 14.64
N GLY A 24 16.84 8.87 15.07
CA GLY A 24 17.46 7.84 14.25
C GLY A 24 16.48 6.76 13.80
N ILE A 25 15.64 6.27 14.72
CA ILE A 25 14.59 5.28 14.42
C ILE A 25 13.57 5.86 13.45
N SER A 26 13.10 7.10 13.67
CA SER A 26 12.16 7.78 12.78
C SER A 26 12.72 7.91 11.36
N ALA A 27 13.99 8.28 11.22
CA ALA A 27 14.63 8.40 9.92
C ALA A 27 14.68 7.06 9.18
N LEU A 28 15.02 5.97 9.88
CA LEU A 28 15.03 4.62 9.31
C LEU A 28 13.62 4.19 8.88
N GLN A 29 12.60 4.47 9.71
CA GLN A 29 11.22 4.14 9.41
C GLN A 29 10.72 4.84 8.14
N VAL A 30 11.01 6.14 7.99
CA VAL A 30 10.67 6.90 6.77
C VAL A 30 11.32 6.28 5.54
N LEU A 31 12.60 5.90 5.62
CA LEU A 31 13.30 5.27 4.51
C LEU A 31 12.66 3.92 4.12
N MET A 32 12.31 3.09 5.10
CA MET A 32 11.64 1.83 4.84
C MET A 32 10.27 2.01 4.19
N GLU A 33 9.46 2.96 4.68
CA GLU A 33 8.12 3.20 4.13
C GLU A 33 8.18 3.74 2.69
N VAL A 34 9.14 4.62 2.39
CA VAL A 34 9.38 5.09 1.01
C VAL A 34 9.77 3.95 0.09
N ALA A 35 10.72 3.10 0.50
CA ALA A 35 11.14 1.95 -0.29
C ALA A 35 9.98 0.97 -0.54
N ARG A 36 9.17 0.73 0.49
CA ARG A 36 7.99 -0.12 0.43
C ARG A 36 6.92 0.44 -0.50
N SER A 37 6.57 1.72 -0.34
CA SER A 37 5.60 2.42 -1.18
C SER A 37 6.04 2.41 -2.64
N TYR A 38 7.32 2.65 -2.92
CA TYR A 38 7.87 2.56 -4.26
C TYR A 38 7.76 1.14 -4.85
N GLY A 39 8.13 0.11 -4.09
CA GLY A 39 8.03 -1.28 -4.53
C GLY A 39 6.58 -1.70 -4.84
N LEU A 40 5.63 -1.34 -3.96
CA LEU A 40 4.20 -1.60 -4.16
C LEU A 40 3.64 -0.81 -5.35
N GLY A 41 4.07 0.44 -5.56
CA GLY A 41 3.67 1.24 -6.70
C GLY A 41 4.08 0.60 -8.03
N VAL A 42 5.33 0.18 -8.16
CA VAL A 42 5.83 -0.51 -9.37
C VAL A 42 5.13 -1.85 -9.58
N ALA A 43 4.90 -2.61 -8.51
CA ALA A 43 4.18 -3.89 -8.59
C ALA A 43 2.71 -3.68 -9.00
N GLY A 44 2.03 -2.68 -8.43
CA GLY A 44 0.65 -2.31 -8.76
C GLY A 44 0.50 -1.89 -10.21
N GLU A 45 1.43 -1.10 -10.74
CA GLU A 45 1.40 -0.71 -12.16
C GLU A 45 1.57 -1.92 -13.09
N ARG A 46 2.50 -2.82 -12.77
CA ARG A 46 2.69 -4.07 -13.54
C ARG A 46 1.44 -4.95 -13.51
N LEU A 47 0.79 -5.07 -12.34
CA LEU A 47 -0.45 -5.82 -12.19
C LEU A 47 -1.58 -5.19 -13.02
N THR A 48 -1.72 -3.87 -12.96
CA THR A 48 -2.69 -3.08 -13.74
C THR A 48 -2.57 -3.37 -15.24
N ARG A 49 -1.34 -3.33 -15.75
CA ARG A 49 -1.06 -3.59 -17.17
C ARG A 49 -1.43 -5.02 -17.56
N ARG A 50 -1.11 -6.00 -16.72
CA ARG A 50 -1.46 -7.42 -16.95
C ARG A 50 -2.97 -7.65 -16.95
N LEU A 51 -3.70 -7.10 -15.97
CA LEU A 51 -5.15 -7.24 -15.88
C LEU A 51 -5.84 -6.67 -17.11
N ARG A 52 -5.44 -5.47 -17.55
CA ARG A 52 -5.99 -4.87 -18.77
C ARG A 52 -5.71 -5.73 -20.01
N ALA A 53 -4.47 -6.21 -20.18
CA ALA A 53 -4.13 -7.05 -21.32
C ALA A 53 -4.92 -8.38 -21.35
N GLN A 54 -5.05 -9.04 -20.20
CA GLN A 54 -5.82 -10.29 -20.11
C GLN A 54 -7.31 -10.06 -20.37
N ALA A 55 -7.89 -9.00 -19.82
CA ALA A 55 -9.31 -8.68 -20.01
C ALA A 55 -9.64 -8.26 -21.45
N PHE A 56 -8.80 -7.45 -22.10
CA PHE A 56 -8.96 -7.16 -23.52
C PHE A 56 -8.83 -8.44 -24.36
N GLY A 57 -7.88 -9.32 -24.02
CA GLY A 57 -7.72 -10.61 -24.69
C GLY A 57 -8.92 -11.53 -24.55
N SER A 58 -9.60 -11.54 -23.40
CA SER A 58 -10.83 -12.33 -23.22
C SER A 58 -12.02 -11.71 -23.94
N MET A 59 -12.17 -10.38 -23.91
CA MET A 59 -13.23 -9.67 -24.65
C MET A 59 -13.15 -9.96 -26.15
N LEU A 60 -11.96 -9.95 -26.75
CA LEU A 60 -11.79 -10.23 -28.19
C LEU A 60 -12.11 -11.66 -28.62
N ARG A 61 -12.16 -12.62 -27.68
CA ARG A 61 -12.47 -14.04 -27.96
C ARG A 61 -13.96 -14.34 -27.87
N GLN A 62 -14.77 -13.37 -27.47
CA GLN A 62 -16.19 -13.55 -27.27
C GLN A 62 -16.98 -13.51 -28.59
N GLU A 63 -18.08 -14.24 -28.65
CA GLU A 63 -18.96 -14.32 -29.83
C GLU A 63 -19.74 -13.01 -30.09
N ILE A 64 -20.13 -12.77 -31.34
CA ILE A 64 -20.73 -11.49 -31.74
C ILE A 64 -22.07 -11.21 -31.04
N GLY A 65 -22.90 -12.25 -30.84
CA GLY A 65 -24.19 -12.15 -30.15
C GLY A 65 -24.08 -11.86 -28.65
N TRP A 66 -22.89 -12.05 -28.05
CA TRP A 66 -22.65 -11.66 -26.67
C TRP A 66 -22.60 -10.14 -26.51
N PHE A 67 -22.08 -9.42 -27.51
CA PHE A 67 -21.99 -7.96 -27.52
C PHE A 67 -23.33 -7.27 -27.78
N ASP A 68 -24.32 -7.99 -28.32
CA ASP A 68 -25.67 -7.47 -28.56
C ASP A 68 -26.46 -7.27 -27.26
N MET A 69 -26.01 -7.87 -26.14
CA MET A 69 -26.60 -7.63 -24.83
C MET A 69 -26.23 -6.23 -24.34
N PRO A 70 -27.19 -5.40 -23.87
CA PRO A 70 -26.91 -4.03 -23.42
C PRO A 70 -25.92 -3.97 -22.25
N ALA A 71 -25.87 -5.01 -21.42
CA ALA A 71 -24.89 -5.18 -20.34
C ALA A 71 -23.45 -5.40 -20.86
N ASN A 72 -23.29 -6.01 -22.03
CA ASN A 72 -22.00 -6.39 -22.64
C ASN A 72 -21.66 -5.50 -23.85
N SER A 73 -22.26 -4.33 -23.94
CA SER A 73 -21.87 -3.36 -24.94
C SER A 73 -20.42 -2.92 -24.70
N ALA A 74 -19.66 -2.64 -25.76
CA ALA A 74 -18.24 -2.26 -25.67
C ALA A 74 -17.96 -1.07 -24.71
N PRO A 75 -18.81 -0.01 -24.65
CA PRO A 75 -18.63 1.08 -23.69
C PRO A 75 -18.83 0.62 -22.24
N ASN A 76 -19.80 -0.26 -21.99
CA ASN A 76 -20.10 -0.75 -20.64
C ASN A 76 -19.02 -1.70 -20.13
N LEU A 77 -18.49 -2.57 -21.00
CA LEU A 77 -17.37 -3.46 -20.69
C LEU A 77 -16.08 -2.70 -20.37
N SER A 78 -15.75 -1.68 -21.15
CA SER A 78 -14.56 -0.87 -20.89
C SER A 78 -14.68 -0.07 -19.58
N ALA A 79 -15.88 0.44 -19.27
CA ALA A 79 -16.16 1.11 -18.00
C ALA A 79 -16.05 0.15 -16.81
N ASN A 80 -16.66 -1.04 -16.89
CA ASN A 80 -16.60 -2.06 -15.85
C ASN A 80 -15.17 -2.56 -15.64
N LEU A 81 -14.44 -2.84 -16.72
CA LEU A 81 -13.03 -3.23 -16.63
C LEU A 81 -12.17 -2.14 -15.97
N SER A 82 -12.36 -0.87 -16.35
CA SER A 82 -11.61 0.23 -15.74
C SER A 82 -11.91 0.34 -14.24
N ARG A 83 -13.18 0.20 -13.86
CA ARG A 83 -13.63 0.20 -12.46
C ARG A 83 -13.03 -0.95 -11.67
N ASP A 84 -13.10 -2.18 -12.18
CA ASP A 84 -12.60 -3.38 -11.51
C ASP A 84 -11.08 -3.34 -11.36
N VAL A 85 -10.36 -2.92 -12.40
CA VAL A 85 -8.91 -2.72 -12.34
C VAL A 85 -8.57 -1.66 -11.29
N THR A 86 -9.31 -0.55 -11.23
CA THR A 86 -9.08 0.51 -10.24
C THR A 86 -9.29 -0.01 -8.81
N LEU A 87 -10.36 -0.77 -8.58
CA LEU A 87 -10.63 -1.40 -7.29
C LEU A 87 -9.53 -2.38 -6.89
N VAL A 88 -9.10 -3.26 -7.78
CA VAL A 88 -8.01 -4.20 -7.51
C VAL A 88 -6.73 -3.46 -7.17
N THR A 89 -6.38 -2.41 -7.92
CA THR A 89 -5.18 -1.60 -7.66
C THR A 89 -5.23 -0.83 -6.35
N ALA A 90 -6.41 -0.35 -5.94
CA ALA A 90 -6.59 0.30 -4.65
C ALA A 90 -6.39 -0.69 -3.49
N VAL A 91 -6.90 -1.92 -3.64
CA VAL A 91 -6.73 -2.98 -2.64
C VAL A 91 -5.28 -3.49 -2.61
N THR A 92 -4.65 -3.71 -3.77
CA THR A 92 -3.28 -4.24 -3.83
C THR A 92 -2.18 -3.21 -3.57
N GLY A 93 -2.44 -1.93 -3.78
CA GLY A 93 -1.50 -0.85 -3.48
C GLY A 93 -1.45 -0.52 -1.99
N GLU A 94 -2.03 0.61 -1.63
CA GLU A 94 -1.88 1.23 -0.31
C GLU A 94 -2.52 0.41 0.81
N ALA A 95 -3.61 -0.31 0.52
CA ALA A 95 -4.28 -1.15 1.51
C ALA A 95 -3.45 -2.40 1.90
N THR A 96 -2.72 -3.05 0.98
CA THR A 96 -1.77 -4.12 1.33
C THR A 96 -0.63 -3.59 2.21
N GLY A 97 -0.21 -2.35 1.95
CA GLY A 97 0.69 -1.55 2.77
C GLY A 97 0.27 -1.56 4.25
N VAL A 98 -0.92 -1.03 4.48
CA VAL A 98 -1.48 -0.87 5.83
C VAL A 98 -1.80 -2.22 6.48
N GLN A 99 -2.34 -3.18 5.73
CA GLN A 99 -2.69 -4.50 6.27
C GLN A 99 -1.48 -5.27 6.80
N LEU A 100 -0.39 -5.36 6.04
CA LEU A 100 0.82 -6.05 6.49
C LEU A 100 1.48 -5.35 7.68
N ALA A 101 1.43 -4.02 7.74
CA ALA A 101 1.90 -3.27 8.91
C ALA A 101 1.06 -3.58 10.16
N ASN A 102 -0.27 -3.61 10.01
CA ASN A 102 -1.18 -3.97 11.09
C ASN A 102 -0.95 -5.40 11.59
N PHE A 103 -0.72 -6.37 10.69
CA PHE A 103 -0.37 -7.73 11.08
C PHE A 103 0.95 -7.78 11.85
N ALA A 104 1.98 -7.06 11.39
CA ALA A 104 3.26 -7.01 12.08
C ALA A 104 3.11 -6.44 13.51
N THR A 105 2.32 -5.39 13.69
CA THR A 105 2.05 -4.81 15.02
C THR A 105 1.25 -5.73 15.93
N VAL A 106 0.36 -6.56 15.39
CA VAL A 106 -0.43 -7.53 16.19
C VAL A 106 0.43 -8.73 16.63
N VAL A 107 1.43 -9.10 15.83
CA VAL A 107 2.31 -10.25 16.12
C VAL A 107 3.41 -9.91 17.13
N VAL A 108 3.82 -8.64 17.20
CA VAL A 108 4.83 -8.11 18.15
C VAL A 108 4.19 -7.74 19.48
#